data_AF-A0A1U9Z846-F1
#
_entry.id   AF-A0A1U9Z846-F1
#
_cell.length_a   1.000
_cell.length_b   1.000
_cell.length_c   1.000
_cell.angle_alpha   90.00
_cell.angle_beta   90.00
_cell.angle_gamma   90.00
#
_symmetry.space_group_name_H-M   'P 1'
#
loop_
_entity.id
_entity.type
_entity.pdbx_description
1 polymer ?
#
loop_
_entity_poly.entity_id
_entity_poly.type
_entity_poly.pdbx_seq_one_letter_code
_entity_poly.pdbx_strand_id
1 'polypeptide(L)'
;MTNRPEPISKDERKGRIERLPAAMQGAGADAVLLGSTTSLAYFTRLVWHQSERLVGALVTTDSLTYIAPSMKTVTSSMPCCKAEGVRQQRFV
;
A
#
# COMPACT_ATOMS: atom_id res chain seq x y z
N MET A 1 -17.92 -16.67 -25.01
CA MET A 1 -16.52 -16.46 -24.59
C MET A 1 -16.52 -15.45 -23.46
N THR A 2 -16.11 -15.83 -22.25
CA THR A 2 -16.05 -14.89 -21.12
C THR A 2 -14.83 -13.99 -21.31
N ASN A 3 -15.05 -12.77 -21.81
CA ASN A 3 -14.04 -11.73 -21.96
C ASN A 3 -13.68 -11.16 -20.58
N ARG A 4 -12.97 -11.95 -19.77
CA ARG A 4 -12.49 -11.52 -18.46
C ARG A 4 -11.05 -11.02 -18.63
N PRO A 5 -10.76 -9.75 -18.30
CA PRO A 5 -9.40 -9.24 -18.34
C PRO A 5 -8.51 -9.99 -17.33
N GLU A 6 -7.22 -10.09 -17.67
CA GLU A 6 -6.23 -10.79 -16.85
C GLU A 6 -6.07 -10.10 -15.49
N PRO A 7 -5.95 -10.87 -14.38
CA PRO A 7 -5.73 -10.28 -13.06
C PRO A 7 -4.36 -9.57 -12.95
N ILE A 8 -4.34 -8.43 -12.25
CA ILE A 8 -3.13 -7.62 -12.02
C ILE A 8 -2.04 -8.45 -11.34
N SER A 9 -0.89 -8.58 -12.02
CA SER A 9 0.26 -9.36 -11.58
C SER A 9 0.98 -8.73 -10.37
N LYS A 10 1.97 -9.43 -9.81
CA LYS A 10 2.79 -8.88 -8.72
C LYS A 10 3.77 -7.82 -9.23
N ASP A 11 4.35 -8.04 -10.41
CA ASP A 11 5.36 -7.15 -10.99
C ASP A 11 4.74 -5.85 -11.49
N GLU A 12 3.54 -5.91 -12.08
CA GLU A 12 2.80 -4.70 -12.43
C GLU A 12 2.55 -3.82 -11.20
N ARG A 13 2.22 -4.45 -10.06
CA ARG A 13 1.97 -3.74 -8.80
C ARG A 13 3.24 -3.13 -8.21
N LYS A 14 4.37 -3.85 -8.26
CA LYS A 14 5.68 -3.29 -7.88
C LYS A 14 6.02 -2.07 -8.73
N GLY A 15 5.87 -2.18 -10.05
CA GLY A 15 6.08 -1.06 -10.96
C GLY A 15 5.12 0.11 -10.76
N ARG A 16 3.96 -0.08 -10.12
CA ARG A 16 3.08 1.03 -9.69
C ARG A 16 3.62 1.73 -8.45
N ILE A 17 4.15 0.98 -7.49
CA ILE A 17 4.78 1.54 -6.28
C ILE A 17 6.06 2.29 -6.65
N GLU A 18 6.88 1.74 -7.54
CA GLU A 18 8.12 2.37 -8.01
C GLU A 18 7.90 3.66 -8.80
N ARG A 19 6.76 3.79 -9.50
CA ARG A 19 6.37 5.03 -10.20
C ARG A 19 5.79 6.08 -9.26
N LEU A 20 5.39 5.70 -8.07
CA LEU A 20 4.72 6.59 -7.13
C LEU A 20 5.64 7.72 -6.64
N PRO A 21 6.92 7.50 -6.27
CA PRO A 21 7.86 8.57 -5.95
C PRO A 21 8.01 9.61 -7.08
N ALA A 22 8.10 9.18 -8.34
CA ALA A 22 8.21 10.11 -9.46
C ALA A 22 6.93 10.97 -9.62
N ALA A 23 5.76 10.36 -9.43
CA ALA A 23 4.49 11.09 -9.43
C ALA A 23 4.37 12.06 -8.24
N MET A 24 4.90 11.68 -7.07
CA MET A 24 4.95 12.52 -5.87
C MET A 24 5.84 13.75 -6.06
N GLN A 25 7.02 13.57 -6.64
CA GLN A 25 7.92 14.67 -6.99
C GLN A 25 7.26 15.65 -7.96
N GLY A 26 6.57 15.15 -9.00
CA GLY A 26 5.83 16.00 -9.94
C GLY A 26 4.67 16.77 -9.31
N ALA A 27 4.10 16.26 -8.21
CA ALA A 27 3.04 16.92 -7.44
C ALA A 27 3.57 17.81 -6.30
N GLY A 28 4.88 17.85 -6.06
CA GLY A 28 5.49 18.58 -4.94
C GLY A 28 5.16 17.99 -3.56
N ALA A 29 4.94 16.67 -3.48
CA ALA A 29 4.61 15.98 -2.23
C ALA A 29 5.77 15.08 -1.78
N ASP A 30 6.19 15.20 -0.51
CA ASP A 30 7.25 14.34 0.07
C ASP A 30 6.71 12.99 0.56
N ALA A 31 5.41 12.92 0.87
CA ALA A 31 4.76 11.73 1.38
C ALA A 31 3.29 11.65 0.92
N VAL A 32 2.79 10.43 0.73
CA VAL A 32 1.38 10.17 0.42
C VAL A 32 0.81 9.21 1.44
N LEU A 33 -0.28 9.61 2.08
CA LEU A 33 -1.06 8.75 2.96
C LEU A 33 -2.19 8.08 2.18
N LEU A 34 -2.10 6.76 2.02
CA LEU A 34 -3.14 5.92 1.45
C LEU A 34 -4.04 5.41 2.58
N GLY A 35 -5.25 5.98 2.69
CA GLY A 35 -6.26 5.48 3.63
C GLY A 35 -6.85 4.12 3.22
N SER A 36 -7.73 3.55 4.05
CA SER A 36 -8.40 2.26 3.84
C SER A 36 -9.45 2.28 2.69
N THR A 37 -9.10 2.86 1.55
CA THR A 37 -9.94 3.03 0.37
C THR A 37 -9.47 2.11 -0.76
N THR A 38 -10.10 2.22 -1.93
CA THR A 38 -9.71 1.52 -3.16
C THR A 38 -8.26 1.81 -3.58
N SER A 39 -7.71 2.96 -3.21
CA SER A 39 -6.30 3.31 -3.47
C SER A 39 -5.33 2.37 -2.74
N LEU A 40 -5.62 2.01 -1.49
CA LEU A 40 -4.78 1.04 -0.77
C LEU A 40 -4.80 -0.32 -1.45
N ALA A 41 -5.99 -0.80 -1.84
CA ALA A 41 -6.14 -2.06 -2.55
C ALA A 41 -5.45 -2.02 -3.93
N TYR A 42 -5.44 -0.85 -4.60
CA TYR A 42 -4.78 -0.67 -5.88
C TYR A 42 -3.25 -0.88 -5.79
N PHE A 43 -2.60 -0.30 -4.78
CA PHE A 43 -1.14 -0.38 -4.61
C PHE A 43 -0.69 -1.64 -3.87
N THR A 44 -1.49 -2.15 -2.93
CA THR A 44 -1.03 -3.20 -1.99
C THR A 44 -1.85 -4.48 -2.08
N ARG A 45 -2.96 -4.48 -2.83
CA ARG A 45 -4.02 -5.53 -2.83
C ARG A 45 -4.67 -5.73 -1.46
N LEU A 46 -4.38 -4.83 -0.52
CA LEU A 46 -4.87 -4.92 0.83
C LEU A 46 -6.25 -4.27 0.89
N VAL A 47 -7.26 -5.09 1.19
CA VAL A 47 -8.63 -4.63 1.41
C VAL A 47 -8.87 -4.61 2.91
N TRP A 48 -8.88 -3.40 3.46
CA TRP A 48 -9.34 -3.15 4.81
C TRP A 48 -10.68 -2.41 4.79
N HIS A 49 -11.54 -2.74 5.75
CA HIS A 49 -12.76 -1.99 5.96
C HIS A 49 -12.44 -0.67 6.64
N GLN A 50 -12.95 0.42 6.06
CA GLN A 50 -12.90 1.73 6.69
C GLN A 50 -13.60 1.66 8.06
N SER A 51 -12.97 2.27 9.04
CA SER A 51 -13.43 2.34 10.42
C SER A 51 -13.02 3.70 10.97
N GLU A 52 -13.46 4.02 12.18
CA GLU A 52 -13.00 5.19 12.95
C GLU A 52 -11.49 5.16 13.21
N ARG A 53 -10.88 3.97 13.18
CA ARG A 53 -9.45 3.78 13.38
C ARG A 53 -8.71 3.94 12.06
N LEU A 54 -7.71 4.83 12.04
CA LEU A 54 -6.84 5.01 10.88
C LEU A 54 -6.14 3.70 10.56
N VAL A 55 -6.36 3.25 9.33
CA VAL A 55 -5.87 2.01 8.77
C VAL A 55 -5.43 2.35 7.34
N GLY A 56 -4.16 2.13 7.00
CA GLY A 56 -3.62 2.62 5.73
C GLY A 56 -2.13 2.34 5.53
N ALA A 57 -1.58 2.96 4.50
CA ALA A 57 -0.15 2.92 4.20
C ALA A 57 0.37 4.33 3.91
N LEU A 58 1.47 4.71 4.56
CA LEU A 58 2.24 5.90 4.27
C LEU A 58 3.33 5.54 3.27
N VAL A 59 3.33 6.21 2.13
CA VAL A 59 4.36 6.06 1.10
C VAL A 59 5.28 7.28 1.16
N THR A 60 6.57 7.03 1.32
CA THR A 60 7.63 8.02 1.12
C THR A 60 8.52 7.59 -0.04
N THR A 61 9.42 8.47 -0.48
CA THR A 61 10.39 8.20 -1.55
C THR A 61 11.20 6.91 -1.31
N ASP A 62 11.52 6.62 -0.04
CA ASP A 62 12.42 5.52 0.33
C ASP A 62 11.71 4.32 0.98
N SER A 63 10.46 4.49 1.45
CA SER A 63 9.82 3.45 2.26
C SER A 63 8.30 3.43 2.17
N LEU A 64 7.73 2.25 2.39
CA LEU A 64 6.29 2.03 2.49
C LEU A 64 5.98 1.57 3.92
N THR A 65 5.28 2.40 4.69
CA THR A 65 4.96 2.11 6.09
C THR A 65 3.48 1.81 6.26
N TYR A 66 3.13 0.64 6.78
CA TYR A 66 1.74 0.31 7.11
C TYR A 66 1.36 0.85 8.49
N ILE A 67 0.22 1.51 8.55
CA ILE A 67 -0.39 2.04 9.78
C ILE A 67 -1.63 1.19 10.05
N ALA A 68 -1.60 0.43 11.14
CA ALA A 68 -2.74 -0.36 11.58
C ALA A 68 -2.82 -0.41 13.12
N PRO A 69 -4.04 -0.51 13.68
CA PRO A 69 -4.23 -0.77 15.10
C PRO A 69 -3.57 -2.07 15.52
N SER A 70 -3.09 -2.12 16.76
CA SER A 70 -2.40 -3.27 17.30
C SER A 70 -3.15 -4.60 17.15
N MET A 71 -4.47 -4.59 17.18
CA MET A 71 -5.31 -5.80 17.03
C MET A 71 -5.35 -6.36 15.60
N LYS A 72 -5.13 -5.54 14.56
CA LYS A 72 -5.13 -5.97 13.16
C LYS A 72 -3.70 -6.23 12.72
N THR A 73 -3.22 -7.45 12.90
CA THR A 73 -1.87 -7.83 12.46
C THR A 73 -1.80 -7.86 10.94
N VAL A 74 -0.94 -7.03 10.35
CA VAL A 74 -0.51 -7.19 8.95
C VAL A 74 0.49 -8.35 8.92
N THR A 75 0.07 -9.54 8.49
CA THR A 75 0.96 -10.70 8.46
C THR A 75 2.11 -10.46 7.48
N SER A 76 3.36 -10.61 7.95
CA SER A 76 4.60 -10.51 7.15
C SER A 76 4.65 -11.47 5.95
N SER A 77 3.74 -12.45 5.87
CA SER A 77 3.56 -13.34 4.72
C SER A 77 3.01 -12.64 3.46
N MET A 78 2.64 -11.36 3.54
CA MET A 78 2.19 -10.57 2.39
C MET A 78 3.33 -10.36 1.37
N PRO A 79 3.09 -10.59 0.07
CA PRO A 79 4.13 -10.55 -0.96
C PRO A 79 4.76 -9.16 -1.14
N CYS A 80 4.11 -8.08 -0.71
CA CYS A 80 4.71 -6.75 -0.70
C CYS A 80 5.53 -6.48 0.58
N CYS A 81 5.19 -7.08 1.73
CA CYS A 81 5.89 -6.85 3.00
C CYS A 81 7.32 -7.39 3.03
N LYS A 82 7.71 -8.20 2.03
CA LYS A 82 9.08 -8.67 1.83
C LYS A 82 9.93 -7.77 0.93
N ALA A 83 9.36 -6.69 0.38
CA ALA A 83 10.16 -5.71 -0.34
C ALA A 83 11.02 -4.91 0.65
N GLU A 84 12.30 -4.74 0.35
CA GLU A 84 13.20 -3.86 1.11
C GLU A 84 12.56 -2.47 1.25
N GLY A 85 12.50 -1.94 2.48
CA GLY A 85 11.88 -0.65 2.78
C GLY A 85 10.43 -0.69 3.30
N VAL A 86 9.82 -1.87 3.49
CA VAL A 86 8.50 -1.96 4.14
C VAL A 86 8.62 -1.96 5.66
N ARG A 87 8.04 -0.94 6.32
CA ARG A 87 7.95 -0.86 7.78
C ARG A 87 6.51 -1.08 8.27
N GLN A 88 6.36 -1.69 9.44
CA GLN A 88 5.07 -1.81 10.12
C GLN A 88 5.10 -0.94 11.37
N GLN A 89 4.16 0.00 11.47
CA GLN A 89 4.00 0.81 12.67
C GLN A 89 2.70 0.46 13.37
N ARG A 90 2.84 -0.02 14.61
CA ARG A 90 1.74 -0.48 15.46
C ARG A 90 1.42 0.63 16.45
N PHE A 91 0.22 1.21 16.34
CA PHE A 91 -0.29 2.14 17.34
C PHE A 91 -1.04 1.36 18.43
N VAL A 92 -0.69 1.66 19.68
CA VAL A 92 -1.22 1.02 20.91
C VAL A 92 -2.65 1.46 21.15
#